data_AF-M7V024-F1
#
_entry.id   AF-M7V024-F1
#
_cell.length_a   1.000
_cell.length_b   1.000
_cell.length_c   1.000
_cell.angle_alpha   90.00
_cell.angle_beta   90.00
_cell.angle_gamma   90.00
#
_symmetry.space_group_name_H-M   'P 1'
#
loop_
_entity.id
_entity.type
_entity.pdbx_description
1 polymer ?
#
loop_
_entity_poly.entity_id
_entity_poly.type
_entity_poly.pdbx_seq_one_letter_code
_entity_poly.pdbx_strand_id
1 'polypeptide(L)'
;MTTAHRPTFDPAVGKEAQRGPAYHQRLLPAHTQLKFRKPGQGGDAAAEVRDLRAELLQAEAAHFAKKNGGSSAAIEDVQSSTSTAKRQLENGSAEDDEDSEAKRRRILEETRDIDADSDDAGESDSSDDDSDDDEDETAELQRELEKIKRERAEKREQEERERLAAEEAEREHDIALGNPLLNAKSDFNVKRRWDDDVIFKNQARGTEDKGKKEFVNDLLRSDFHKKFMSKYVR
;
A
#
# COMPACT_ATOMS: atom_id res chain seq x y z
N MET A 1 -61.26 2.21 -28.75
CA MET A 1 -59.79 2.15 -28.86
C MET A 1 -59.43 1.05 -29.85
N THR A 2 -58.51 1.29 -30.78
CA THR A 2 -58.15 0.30 -31.83
C THR A 2 -57.15 -0.72 -31.30
N THR A 3 -57.32 -1.98 -31.67
CA THR A 3 -56.52 -3.13 -31.15
C THR A 3 -55.29 -3.43 -31.99
N ALA A 4 -54.82 -2.49 -32.83
CA ALA A 4 -53.75 -2.72 -33.79
C ALA A 4 -52.34 -2.70 -33.17
N HIS A 5 -52.13 -1.89 -32.11
CA HIS A 5 -50.86 -1.83 -31.39
C HIS A 5 -50.90 -2.84 -30.24
N ARG A 6 -50.35 -4.04 -30.47
CA ARG A 6 -50.29 -5.12 -29.48
C ARG A 6 -48.83 -5.50 -29.21
N PRO A 7 -48.47 -5.89 -27.98
CA PRO A 7 -47.15 -6.44 -27.70
C PRO A 7 -46.98 -7.79 -28.42
N THR A 8 -45.74 -8.13 -28.74
CA THR A 8 -45.36 -9.45 -29.25
C THR A 8 -45.17 -10.41 -28.08
N PHE A 9 -46.10 -11.34 -27.89
CA PHE A 9 -45.98 -12.37 -26.84
C PHE A 9 -45.16 -13.57 -27.32
N ASP A 10 -45.36 -14.00 -28.57
CA ASP A 10 -44.60 -15.07 -29.19
C ASP A 10 -43.62 -14.49 -30.24
N PRO A 11 -42.31 -14.76 -30.15
CA PRO A 11 -41.36 -14.31 -31.15
C PRO A 11 -41.49 -15.13 -32.44
N ALA A 12 -41.11 -14.54 -33.58
CA ALA A 12 -41.05 -15.25 -34.84
C ALA A 12 -40.00 -16.37 -34.79
N VAL A 13 -40.42 -17.62 -35.05
CA VAL A 13 -39.52 -18.79 -35.08
C VAL A 13 -38.81 -18.86 -36.43
N GLY A 14 -37.48 -18.94 -36.42
CA GLY A 14 -36.68 -19.15 -37.63
C GLY A 14 -37.03 -20.48 -38.28
N LYS A 15 -37.55 -20.42 -39.50
CA LYS A 15 -37.62 -21.56 -40.44
C LYS A 15 -36.76 -21.23 -41.66
N GLU A 16 -36.51 -22.22 -42.52
CA GLU A 16 -35.81 -22.00 -43.77
C GLU A 16 -36.63 -21.06 -44.67
N ALA A 17 -36.29 -19.76 -44.61
CA ALA A 17 -36.94 -18.75 -45.42
C ALA A 17 -36.44 -18.90 -46.85
N GLN A 18 -37.37 -18.85 -47.81
CA GLN A 18 -37.06 -18.92 -49.23
C GLN A 18 -36.22 -17.69 -49.62
N ARG A 19 -34.90 -17.84 -49.57
CA ARG A 19 -33.94 -16.79 -49.93
C ARG A 19 -34.03 -16.60 -51.44
N GLY A 20 -34.64 -15.50 -51.86
CA GLY A 20 -34.65 -15.09 -53.27
C GLY A 20 -33.24 -14.76 -53.77
N PRO A 21 -33.06 -14.57 -55.09
CA PRO A 21 -31.76 -14.31 -55.73
C PRO A 21 -31.17 -12.91 -55.43
N ALA A 22 -31.79 -12.15 -54.52
CA ALA A 22 -31.33 -10.81 -54.15
C ALA A 22 -30.17 -10.89 -53.16
N TYR A 23 -29.04 -10.28 -53.53
CA TYR A 23 -27.86 -10.16 -52.67
C TYR A 23 -27.80 -8.77 -52.02
N HIS A 24 -27.52 -8.71 -50.72
CA HIS A 24 -27.25 -7.47 -50.01
C HIS A 24 -25.74 -7.15 -50.09
N GLN A 25 -25.36 -5.87 -50.10
CA GLN A 25 -23.96 -5.41 -49.96
C GLN A 25 -23.15 -6.11 -48.84
N ARG A 26 -23.78 -6.52 -47.73
CA ARG A 26 -23.12 -7.21 -46.60
C ARG A 26 -22.80 -8.69 -46.90
N LEU A 27 -23.44 -9.27 -47.91
CA LEU A 27 -23.19 -10.64 -48.38
C LEU A 27 -22.13 -10.71 -49.48
N LEU A 28 -21.54 -9.56 -49.86
CA LEU A 28 -20.38 -9.57 -50.74
C LEU A 28 -19.21 -10.28 -50.04
N PRO A 29 -18.33 -10.96 -50.79
CA PRO A 29 -17.21 -11.68 -50.20
C PRO A 29 -16.33 -10.77 -49.34
N ALA A 30 -16.26 -11.06 -48.04
CA ALA A 30 -15.42 -10.38 -47.06
C ALA A 30 -14.91 -11.40 -46.03
N HIS A 31 -13.70 -11.19 -45.51
CA HIS A 31 -13.04 -12.11 -44.57
C HIS A 31 -13.04 -13.57 -45.05
N THR A 32 -12.65 -13.79 -46.30
CA THR A 32 -12.65 -15.11 -46.96
C THR A 32 -11.58 -16.06 -46.42
N GLN A 33 -10.70 -15.60 -45.53
CA GLN A 33 -9.64 -16.38 -44.92
C GLN A 33 -9.83 -16.40 -43.39
N LEU A 34 -9.90 -17.61 -42.84
CA LEU A 34 -9.94 -17.82 -41.39
C LEU A 34 -8.52 -17.75 -40.81
N LYS A 35 -8.37 -16.98 -39.74
CA LYS A 35 -7.12 -16.91 -38.98
C LYS A 35 -7.09 -18.04 -37.98
N PHE A 36 -6.03 -18.85 -38.02
CA PHE A 36 -5.76 -19.89 -37.03
C PHE A 36 -4.75 -19.38 -36.01
N ARG A 37 -4.91 -19.81 -34.76
CA ARG A 37 -3.94 -19.52 -33.71
C ARG A 37 -2.59 -20.12 -34.07
N LYS A 38 -1.53 -19.34 -33.89
CA LYS A 38 -0.14 -19.79 -34.04
C LYS A 38 0.44 -20.17 -32.67
N PRO A 39 1.48 -21.03 -32.61
CA PRO A 39 2.16 -21.30 -31.35
C PRO A 39 2.60 -19.98 -30.71
N GLY A 40 2.40 -19.85 -29.39
CA GLY A 40 2.65 -18.62 -28.63
C GLY A 40 1.45 -17.67 -28.50
N GLN A 41 0.35 -17.84 -29.25
CA GLN A 41 -0.88 -17.04 -29.11
C GLN A 41 -1.89 -17.63 -28.10
N GLY A 42 -1.47 -18.66 -27.36
CA GLY A 42 -2.31 -19.42 -26.41
C GLY A 42 -3.34 -20.34 -27.09
N GLY A 43 -4.07 -21.10 -26.27
CA GLY A 43 -5.03 -22.12 -26.73
C GLY A 43 -4.35 -23.36 -27.32
N ASP A 44 -5.11 -24.16 -28.06
CA ASP A 44 -4.74 -25.51 -28.54
C ASP A 44 -3.58 -25.54 -29.55
N ALA A 45 -3.13 -24.37 -30.03
CA ALA A 45 -1.96 -24.26 -30.90
C ALA A 45 -0.63 -24.34 -30.13
N ALA A 46 -0.65 -24.31 -28.80
CA ALA A 46 0.52 -24.57 -27.97
C ALA A 46 0.70 -26.08 -27.79
N ALA A 47 1.90 -26.58 -28.04
CA ALA A 47 2.23 -28.00 -27.87
C ALA A 47 2.37 -28.42 -26.39
N GLU A 48 2.57 -27.45 -25.50
CA GLU A 48 2.87 -27.67 -24.08
C GLU A 48 1.63 -27.46 -23.21
N VAL A 49 1.41 -28.41 -22.29
CA VAL A 49 0.39 -28.30 -21.24
C VAL A 49 0.96 -27.43 -20.12
N ARG A 50 0.38 -26.23 -19.93
CA ARG A 50 0.75 -25.31 -18.85
C ARG A 50 -0.01 -25.65 -17.57
N ASP A 51 0.65 -25.52 -16.43
CA ASP A 51 -0.04 -25.51 -15.14
C ASP A 51 -0.64 -24.12 -14.89
N LEU A 52 -1.90 -23.95 -15.34
CA LEU A 52 -2.64 -22.69 -15.26
C LEU A 52 -2.88 -22.24 -13.81
N ARG A 53 -2.95 -23.18 -12.85
CA ARG A 53 -3.20 -22.85 -11.45
C ARG A 53 -1.97 -22.17 -10.85
N ALA A 54 -0.79 -22.75 -11.07
CA ALA A 54 0.47 -22.18 -10.57
C ALA A 54 0.74 -20.80 -11.17
N GLU A 55 0.54 -20.64 -12.48
CA GLU A 55 0.71 -19.35 -13.18
C GLU A 55 -0.24 -18.27 -12.63
N LEU A 56 -1.51 -18.63 -12.39
CA LEU A 56 -2.51 -17.71 -11.83
C LEU A 56 -2.11 -17.24 -10.43
N LEU A 57 -1.71 -18.16 -9.54
CA LEU A 57 -1.30 -17.81 -8.17
C LEU A 57 -0.06 -16.91 -8.17
N GLN A 58 0.90 -17.13 -9.07
CA GLN A 58 2.06 -16.26 -9.21
C GLN A 58 1.67 -14.86 -9.70
N ALA A 59 0.77 -14.78 -10.69
CA ALA A 59 0.28 -13.51 -11.22
C ALA A 59 -0.51 -12.70 -10.17
N GLU A 60 -1.34 -13.39 -9.37
CA GLU A 60 -2.06 -12.78 -8.25
C GLU A 60 -1.10 -12.26 -7.19
N ALA A 61 -0.13 -13.06 -6.75
CA ALA A 61 0.87 -12.64 -5.77
C ALA A 61 1.65 -11.40 -6.25
N ALA A 62 2.05 -11.35 -7.53
CA ALA A 62 2.72 -10.19 -8.11
C ALA A 62 1.80 -8.95 -8.17
N HIS A 63 0.52 -9.12 -8.51
CA HIS A 63 -0.45 -8.03 -8.52
C HIS A 63 -0.70 -7.47 -7.11
N PHE A 64 -0.89 -8.33 -6.11
CA PHE A 64 -1.09 -7.91 -4.72
C PHE A 64 0.17 -7.26 -4.14
N ALA A 65 1.36 -7.77 -4.44
CA ALA A 65 2.62 -7.11 -4.06
C ALA A 65 2.73 -5.70 -4.68
N LYS A 66 2.38 -5.53 -5.96
CA LYS A 66 2.35 -4.22 -6.62
C LYS A 66 1.31 -3.28 -6.00
N LYS A 67 0.14 -3.78 -5.64
CA LYS A 67 -0.94 -3.00 -5.02
C LYS A 67 -0.62 -2.58 -3.59
N ASN A 68 0.02 -3.45 -2.81
CA ASN A 68 0.37 -3.22 -1.41
C ASN A 68 1.67 -2.42 -1.24
N GLY A 69 2.58 -2.47 -2.22
CA GLY A 69 3.89 -1.83 -2.18
C GLY A 69 3.99 -0.45 -2.86
N GLY A 70 2.89 0.21 -3.24
CA GLY A 70 2.96 1.47 -3.98
C GLY A 70 1.74 2.38 -3.81
N SER A 71 1.88 3.39 -2.96
CA SER A 71 1.10 4.64 -3.06
C SER A 71 1.31 5.24 -4.45
N SER A 72 0.23 5.44 -5.19
CA SER A 72 0.25 5.92 -6.57
C SER A 72 0.67 7.40 -6.69
N ALA A 73 1.97 7.67 -6.71
CA ALA A 73 2.51 8.96 -7.16
C ALA A 73 3.71 8.83 -8.10
N ALA A 74 4.25 7.63 -8.33
CA ALA A 74 5.28 7.41 -9.35
C ALA A 74 5.07 6.03 -9.97
N ILE A 75 4.84 6.03 -11.28
CA ILE A 75 5.16 5.03 -12.32
C ILE A 75 4.20 5.39 -13.47
N GLU A 76 4.43 6.57 -14.04
CA GLU A 76 4.30 6.69 -15.48
C GLU A 76 5.51 5.94 -16.06
N ASP A 77 5.23 5.00 -16.97
CA ASP A 77 6.14 4.24 -17.82
C ASP A 77 6.03 2.71 -17.63
N VAL A 78 6.07 1.98 -18.75
CA VAL A 78 6.00 0.51 -18.93
C VAL A 78 4.67 -0.12 -19.43
N GLN A 79 3.55 0.58 -19.65
CA GLN A 79 2.38 -0.07 -20.33
C GLN A 79 1.77 0.73 -21.48
N SER A 80 2.56 1.00 -22.52
CA SER A 80 2.07 1.48 -23.83
C SER A 80 1.93 0.36 -24.89
N SER A 81 2.07 -0.93 -24.56
CA SER A 81 2.20 -1.98 -25.58
C SER A 81 1.20 -3.15 -25.52
N THR A 82 0.05 -3.05 -24.86
CA THR A 82 -0.99 -4.10 -25.02
C THR A 82 -2.41 -3.59 -24.81
N SER A 83 -2.93 -2.85 -25.78
CA SER A 83 -4.37 -2.65 -25.93
C SER A 83 -4.99 -3.90 -26.57
N THR A 84 -5.96 -4.55 -25.90
CA THR A 84 -7.25 -5.00 -26.46
C THR A 84 -8.11 -5.81 -25.45
N ALA A 85 -9.09 -5.12 -24.87
CA ALA A 85 -10.51 -5.50 -24.73
C ALA A 85 -10.97 -6.83 -24.07
N LYS A 86 -11.73 -6.63 -22.97
CA LYS A 86 -13.07 -7.21 -22.65
C LYS A 86 -13.18 -8.69 -22.25
N ARG A 87 -13.27 -8.93 -20.92
CA ARG A 87 -14.46 -9.45 -20.20
C ARG A 87 -14.05 -9.78 -18.75
N GLN A 88 -14.51 -8.99 -17.79
CA GLN A 88 -14.53 -9.39 -16.37
C GLN A 88 -15.93 -9.93 -16.09
N LEU A 89 -16.00 -11.21 -15.71
CA LEU A 89 -17.20 -11.87 -15.21
C LEU A 89 -17.13 -11.83 -13.69
N GLU A 90 -18.16 -11.21 -13.12
CA GLU A 90 -18.48 -11.16 -11.69
C GLU A 90 -19.06 -12.50 -11.26
N ASN A 91 -18.40 -13.19 -10.32
CA ASN A 91 -19.04 -14.22 -9.52
C ASN A 91 -18.52 -14.11 -8.09
N GLY A 92 -19.30 -13.45 -7.24
CA GLY A 92 -19.06 -13.40 -5.81
C GLY A 92 -19.32 -14.76 -5.18
N SER A 93 -18.35 -15.26 -4.42
CA SER A 93 -18.56 -16.31 -3.44
C SER A 93 -17.73 -15.94 -2.23
N ALA A 94 -18.45 -15.76 -1.13
CA ALA A 94 -17.96 -15.33 0.16
C ALA A 94 -17.17 -16.47 0.81
N GLU A 95 -15.86 -16.29 0.97
CA GLU A 95 -15.00 -17.09 1.83
C GLU A 95 -13.92 -16.15 2.38
N ASP A 96 -14.22 -15.43 3.46
CA ASP A 96 -13.26 -14.51 4.12
C ASP A 96 -13.28 -14.65 5.65
N ASP A 97 -13.77 -15.78 6.17
CA ASP A 97 -13.86 -16.03 7.62
C ASP A 97 -12.61 -16.72 8.18
N GLU A 98 -11.87 -17.52 7.40
CA GLU A 98 -10.74 -18.33 7.89
C GLU A 98 -9.48 -17.50 8.24
N ASP A 99 -9.29 -16.34 7.60
CA ASP A 99 -8.07 -15.52 7.76
C ASP A 99 -8.10 -14.64 9.03
N SER A 100 -9.29 -14.47 9.62
CA SER A 100 -9.49 -13.64 10.81
C SER A 100 -9.08 -14.34 12.12
N GLU A 101 -9.25 -15.66 12.21
CA GLU A 101 -8.79 -16.46 13.36
C GLU A 101 -7.27 -16.65 13.39
N ALA A 102 -6.64 -16.84 12.22
CA ALA A 102 -5.20 -16.97 12.11
C ALA A 102 -4.46 -15.68 12.53
N LYS A 103 -5.01 -14.51 12.18
CA LYS A 103 -4.49 -13.20 12.62
C LYS A 103 -4.64 -12.98 14.12
N ARG A 104 -5.77 -13.40 14.71
CA ARG A 104 -5.97 -13.32 16.18
C ARG A 104 -4.96 -14.18 16.96
N ARG A 105 -4.62 -15.37 16.44
CA ARG A 105 -3.65 -16.27 17.10
C ARG A 105 -2.23 -15.71 17.06
N ARG A 106 -1.82 -15.12 15.93
CA ARG A 106 -0.51 -14.48 15.76
C ARG A 106 -0.33 -13.26 16.66
N ILE A 107 -1.37 -12.42 16.79
CA ILE A 107 -1.33 -11.23 17.65
C ILE A 107 -1.19 -11.62 19.13
N LEU A 108 -1.90 -12.66 19.59
CA LEU A 108 -1.80 -13.13 20.98
C LEU A 108 -0.42 -13.70 21.35
N GLU A 109 0.28 -14.28 20.38
CA GLU A 109 1.63 -14.83 20.57
C GLU A 109 2.68 -13.71 20.63
N GLU A 110 2.54 -12.69 19.79
CA GLU A 110 3.42 -11.51 19.76
C GLU A 110 3.23 -10.60 20.99
N THR A 111 2.02 -10.52 21.55
CA THR A 111 1.76 -9.70 22.76
C THR A 111 2.10 -10.41 24.06
N ARG A 112 2.29 -11.74 24.05
CA ARG A 112 2.62 -12.53 25.24
C ARG A 112 3.95 -12.13 25.87
N ASP A 113 4.92 -11.76 25.04
CA ASP A 113 6.26 -11.37 25.50
C ASP A 113 6.32 -9.92 26.01
N ILE A 114 5.26 -9.15 25.79
CA ILE A 114 5.14 -7.74 26.22
C ILE A 114 4.33 -7.62 27.52
N ASP A 115 3.43 -8.58 27.79
CA ASP A 115 2.60 -8.60 29.02
C ASP A 115 3.28 -9.36 30.20
N ALA A 116 4.46 -9.93 29.96
CA ALA A 116 5.29 -10.56 30.99
C ALA A 116 6.34 -9.58 31.52
N ASP A 117 5.93 -8.58 32.30
CA ASP A 117 6.86 -7.91 33.21
C ASP A 117 6.22 -7.46 34.54
N SER A 118 7.06 -7.61 35.57
CA SER A 118 7.15 -6.87 36.82
C SER A 118 6.57 -7.51 38.09
N ASP A 119 7.44 -8.21 38.85
CA ASP A 119 7.84 -7.80 40.21
C ASP A 119 9.05 -8.62 40.69
N ASP A 120 10.21 -7.99 40.94
CA ASP A 120 10.94 -8.08 42.22
C ASP A 120 12.27 -7.30 42.18
N ALA A 121 12.57 -6.64 43.29
CA ALA A 121 13.61 -5.65 43.47
C ALA A 121 14.82 -6.22 44.25
N GLY A 122 16.02 -5.75 43.91
CA GLY A 122 17.08 -5.52 44.91
C GLY A 122 18.26 -6.51 45.00
N GLU A 123 19.46 -5.96 44.79
CA GLU A 123 20.68 -6.05 45.61
C GLU A 123 21.30 -7.44 45.98
N SER A 124 22.52 -7.66 45.46
CA SER A 124 23.75 -8.21 46.10
C SER A 124 23.71 -9.48 46.99
N ASP A 125 24.47 -10.53 46.62
CA ASP A 125 25.70 -11.01 47.31
C ASP A 125 26.09 -12.46 46.90
N SER A 126 27.41 -12.66 46.79
CA SER A 126 28.24 -13.89 46.89
C SER A 126 27.62 -15.31 46.78
N SER A 127 28.20 -16.14 45.89
CA SER A 127 28.62 -17.52 46.23
C SER A 127 29.54 -18.14 45.16
N ASP A 128 30.64 -18.66 45.66
CA ASP A 128 31.65 -19.58 45.12
C ASP A 128 31.04 -20.98 44.85
N ASP A 129 31.46 -21.69 43.78
CA ASP A 129 31.63 -23.16 43.73
C ASP A 129 32.38 -23.59 42.43
N ASP A 130 33.08 -24.71 42.55
CA ASP A 130 34.39 -25.08 41.97
C ASP A 130 34.33 -26.07 40.78
N SER A 131 35.49 -26.32 40.15
CA SER A 131 35.90 -27.53 39.37
C SER A 131 35.49 -27.62 37.87
N ASP A 132 36.33 -27.99 36.89
CA ASP A 132 37.72 -28.46 36.83
C ASP A 132 38.29 -28.33 35.39
N ASP A 133 39.61 -28.16 35.33
CA ASP A 133 40.62 -28.73 34.43
C ASP A 133 40.41 -28.82 32.89
N ASP A 134 41.20 -28.00 32.17
CA ASP A 134 42.02 -28.43 31.02
C ASP A 134 43.12 -27.36 30.83
N GLU A 135 44.21 -27.50 31.58
CA GLU A 135 45.47 -26.73 31.47
C GLU A 135 46.23 -27.20 30.22
N ASP A 136 46.43 -26.36 29.19
CA ASP A 136 47.80 -25.91 28.85
C ASP A 136 47.86 -24.73 27.82
N GLU A 137 46.74 -24.06 27.48
CA GLU A 137 46.71 -22.91 26.52
C GLU A 137 46.12 -21.58 27.07
N THR A 138 45.68 -21.53 28.33
CA THR A 138 44.88 -20.41 28.90
C THR A 138 45.70 -19.24 29.49
N ALA A 139 46.98 -19.43 29.81
CA ALA A 139 47.79 -18.45 30.52
C ALA A 139 48.28 -17.27 29.65
N GLU A 140 48.44 -17.46 28.34
CA GLU A 140 48.83 -16.38 27.42
C GLU A 140 47.64 -15.49 27.05
N LEU A 141 46.43 -16.08 26.98
CA LEU A 141 45.19 -15.44 26.57
C LEU A 141 44.62 -14.49 27.63
N GLN A 142 44.80 -14.80 28.93
CA GLN A 142 44.35 -13.94 30.03
C GLN A 142 45.13 -12.61 30.13
N ARG A 143 46.43 -12.62 29.79
CA ARG A 143 47.25 -11.39 29.74
C ARG A 143 46.87 -10.48 28.57
N GLU A 144 46.40 -11.05 27.47
CA GLU A 144 45.88 -10.28 26.34
C GLU A 144 44.50 -9.68 26.65
N LEU A 145 43.64 -10.41 27.36
CA LEU A 145 42.33 -9.90 27.82
C LEU A 145 42.46 -8.75 28.82
N GLU A 146 43.42 -8.80 29.75
CA GLU A 146 43.68 -7.69 30.68
C GLU A 146 44.15 -6.42 29.95
N LYS A 147 44.97 -6.57 28.91
CA LYS A 147 45.41 -5.46 28.07
C LYS A 147 44.24 -4.85 27.29
N ILE A 148 43.37 -5.68 26.73
CA ILE A 148 42.14 -5.24 26.04
C ILE A 148 41.17 -4.57 27.01
N LYS A 149 41.03 -5.08 28.23
CA LYS A 149 40.16 -4.50 29.26
C LYS A 149 40.65 -3.11 29.70
N ARG A 150 41.97 -2.94 29.82
CA ARG A 150 42.58 -1.65 30.15
C ARG A 150 42.43 -0.64 29.02
N GLU A 151 42.68 -1.05 27.77
CA GLU A 151 42.49 -0.18 26.58
C GLU A 151 41.02 0.23 26.42
N ARG A 152 40.08 -0.69 26.65
CA ARG A 152 38.64 -0.42 26.54
C ARG A 152 38.12 0.46 27.67
N ALA A 153 38.72 0.40 28.86
CA ALA A 153 38.41 1.30 29.96
C ALA A 153 38.89 2.74 29.67
N GLU A 154 40.10 2.89 29.13
CA GLU A 154 40.65 4.21 28.75
C GLU A 154 39.85 4.87 27.61
N LYS A 155 39.43 4.09 26.61
CA LYS A 155 38.57 4.60 25.53
C LYS A 155 37.19 5.03 26.04
N ARG A 156 36.59 4.28 26.98
CA ARG A 156 35.32 4.66 27.60
C ARG A 156 35.45 5.94 28.41
N GLU A 157 36.56 6.12 29.12
CA GLU A 157 36.82 7.35 29.88
C GLU A 157 37.00 8.58 28.96
N GLN A 158 37.65 8.40 27.80
CA GLN A 158 37.75 9.47 26.80
C GLN A 158 36.39 9.84 26.20
N GLU A 159 35.58 8.84 25.83
CA GLU A 159 34.22 9.05 25.30
C GLU A 159 33.29 9.71 26.33
N GLU A 160 33.39 9.35 27.60
CA GLU A 160 32.61 10.00 28.67
C GLU A 160 33.02 11.46 28.90
N ARG A 161 34.31 11.79 28.79
CA ARG A 161 34.79 13.18 28.86
C ARG A 161 34.32 14.01 27.67
N GLU A 162 34.32 13.45 26.46
CA GLU A 162 33.80 14.12 25.26
C GLU A 162 32.29 14.35 25.34
N ARG A 163 31.52 13.36 25.85
CA ARG A 163 30.08 13.49 26.06
C ARG A 163 29.75 14.59 27.08
N LEU A 164 30.48 14.66 28.18
CA LEU A 164 30.30 15.71 29.19
C LEU A 164 30.62 17.10 28.62
N ALA A 165 31.67 17.23 27.80
CA ALA A 165 32.00 18.49 27.14
C ALA A 165 30.93 18.94 26.13
N ALA A 166 30.31 18.00 25.41
CA ALA A 166 29.20 18.30 24.50
C ALA A 166 27.95 18.77 25.25
N GLU A 167 27.61 18.12 26.38
CA GLU A 167 26.49 18.50 27.23
C GLU A 167 26.69 19.90 27.86
N GLU A 168 27.92 20.23 28.27
CA GLU A 168 28.26 21.59 28.74
C GLU A 168 28.10 22.64 27.63
N ALA A 169 28.51 22.34 26.39
CA ALA A 169 28.36 23.26 25.26
C ALA A 169 26.88 23.49 24.88
N GLU A 170 26.05 22.46 24.91
CA GLU A 170 24.60 22.59 24.69
C GLU A 170 23.95 23.42 25.80
N ARG A 171 24.36 23.22 27.05
CA ARG A 171 23.87 24.00 28.19
C ARG A 171 24.24 25.48 28.07
N GLU A 172 25.45 25.81 27.63
CA GLU A 172 25.87 27.20 27.39
C GLU A 172 25.09 27.85 26.24
N HIS A 173 24.82 27.10 25.17
CA HIS A 173 24.00 27.57 24.05
C HIS A 173 22.56 27.89 24.49
N ASP A 174 21.95 27.00 25.27
CA ASP A 174 20.59 27.20 25.77
C ASP A 174 20.48 28.36 26.77
N ILE A 175 21.51 28.58 27.59
CA ILE A 175 21.57 29.76 28.47
C ILE A 175 21.71 31.05 27.64
N ALA A 176 22.50 31.03 26.57
CA ALA A 176 22.73 32.20 25.72
C ALA A 176 21.52 32.55 24.82
N LEU A 177 20.83 31.54 24.28
CA LEU A 177 19.73 31.72 23.32
C LEU A 177 18.33 31.56 23.93
N GLY A 178 18.21 30.99 25.13
CA GLY A 178 16.95 30.74 25.81
C GLY A 178 16.28 32.00 26.39
N ASN A 179 16.95 33.16 26.40
CA ASN A 179 16.36 34.41 26.88
C ASN A 179 15.81 35.26 25.72
N PRO A 180 14.49 35.22 25.45
CA PRO A 180 13.87 36.00 24.38
C PRO A 180 13.89 37.52 24.63
N LEU A 181 14.19 38.00 25.84
CA LEU A 181 14.31 39.44 26.15
C LEU A 181 15.62 40.05 25.63
N LEU A 182 16.69 39.26 25.51
CA LEU A 182 17.98 39.75 25.01
C LEU A 182 18.04 39.81 23.48
N ASN A 183 17.14 39.12 22.78
CA ASN A 183 17.05 39.07 21.31
C ASN A 183 15.94 39.98 20.73
N ALA A 184 15.49 40.98 21.49
CA ALA A 184 14.34 41.86 21.16
C ALA A 184 14.61 42.95 20.09
N LYS A 185 15.44 42.69 19.07
CA LYS A 185 15.69 43.62 17.94
C LYS A 185 14.83 43.36 16.70
N SER A 186 13.66 42.73 16.86
CA SER A 186 12.67 42.60 15.78
C SER A 186 11.36 43.28 16.20
N ASP A 187 11.07 44.42 15.57
CA ASP A 187 9.90 45.25 15.85
C ASP A 187 8.57 44.52 15.54
N PHE A 188 7.80 44.18 16.59
CA PHE A 188 6.50 43.50 16.50
C PHE A 188 5.33 44.47 16.20
N ASN A 189 5.44 45.30 15.17
CA ASN A 189 4.30 46.05 14.65
C ASN A 189 3.41 45.14 13.80
N VAL A 190 2.44 44.46 14.43
CA VAL A 190 1.46 43.60 13.74
C VAL A 190 0.53 44.49 12.91
N LYS A 191 0.85 44.67 11.63
CA LYS A 191 -0.05 45.33 10.65
C LYS A 191 -1.37 44.55 10.60
N ARG A 192 -2.48 45.23 10.88
CA ARG A 192 -3.84 44.71 10.67
C ARG A 192 -3.95 44.19 9.23
N ARG A 193 -4.24 42.91 9.10
CA ARG A 193 -4.30 42.23 7.79
C ARG A 193 -5.57 42.69 7.06
N TRP A 194 -5.49 42.79 5.74
CA TRP A 194 -6.63 43.15 4.89
C TRP A 194 -7.81 42.16 5.04
N ASP A 195 -7.51 40.91 5.41
CA ASP A 195 -8.47 39.83 5.69
C ASP A 195 -9.18 39.93 7.06
N ASP A 196 -8.79 40.87 7.92
CA ASP A 196 -9.24 40.86 9.32
C ASP A 196 -10.70 41.33 9.48
N ASP A 197 -11.19 42.15 8.53
CA ASP A 197 -12.55 42.70 8.47
C ASP A 197 -13.48 41.86 7.56
N VAL A 198 -13.21 40.56 7.45
CA VAL A 198 -14.07 39.62 6.74
C VAL A 198 -14.87 38.81 7.76
N ILE A 199 -16.20 38.86 7.63
CA ILE A 199 -17.17 38.22 8.55
C ILE A 199 -17.13 36.67 8.50
N PHE A 200 -16.51 36.09 7.47
CA PHE A 200 -16.33 34.64 7.34
C PHE A 200 -14.86 34.29 7.14
N LYS A 201 -14.31 33.49 8.05
CA LYS A 201 -12.90 33.04 8.01
C LYS A 201 -12.88 31.53 7.77
N ASN A 202 -12.00 31.06 6.87
CA ASN A 202 -11.64 29.65 6.69
C ASN A 202 -12.79 28.65 6.44
N GLN A 203 -13.81 29.00 5.65
CA GLN A 203 -15.00 28.15 5.40
C GLN A 203 -14.69 26.79 4.74
N ALA A 204 -13.66 26.71 3.90
CA ALA A 204 -13.27 25.50 3.17
C ALA A 204 -12.13 24.71 3.85
N ARG A 205 -11.77 25.06 5.09
CA ARG A 205 -10.69 24.38 5.80
C ARG A 205 -11.12 22.95 6.13
N GLY A 206 -10.50 21.96 5.49
CA GLY A 206 -10.82 20.55 5.64
C GLY A 206 -11.80 19.98 4.61
N THR A 207 -12.19 20.73 3.57
CA THR A 207 -13.04 20.21 2.47
C THR A 207 -12.23 19.53 1.36
N GLU A 208 -10.93 19.31 1.59
CA GLU A 208 -10.00 18.71 0.62
C GLU A 208 -10.18 17.19 0.50
N ASP A 209 -10.91 16.58 1.44
CA ASP A 209 -11.39 15.20 1.35
C ASP A 209 -12.44 15.08 0.26
N LYS A 210 -11.96 15.13 -0.98
CA LYS A 210 -12.65 14.54 -2.12
C LYS A 210 -12.73 13.06 -1.78
N GLY A 211 -13.93 12.61 -1.40
CA GLY A 211 -14.18 11.23 -0.99
C GLY A 211 -13.55 10.21 -1.93
N LYS A 212 -13.39 8.98 -1.43
CA LYS A 212 -12.82 7.88 -2.21
C LYS A 212 -13.52 7.78 -3.57
N LYS A 213 -12.77 7.36 -4.60
CA LYS A 213 -13.34 7.14 -5.94
C LYS A 213 -14.32 5.96 -5.85
N GLU A 214 -15.58 6.28 -5.63
CA GLU A 214 -16.65 5.29 -5.51
C GLU A 214 -17.30 5.05 -6.87
N PHE A 215 -17.48 3.78 -7.20
CA PHE A 215 -18.33 3.39 -8.32
C PHE A 215 -19.74 3.13 -7.78
N VAL A 216 -20.71 3.83 -8.34
CA VAL A 216 -22.13 3.65 -8.01
C VAL A 216 -22.82 2.97 -9.18
N ASN A 217 -23.40 1.79 -8.95
CA ASN A 217 -24.23 1.07 -9.93
C ASN A 217 -25.64 1.68 -10.00
N ASP A 218 -25.73 2.97 -10.31
CA ASP A 218 -26.97 3.73 -10.50
C ASP A 218 -26.74 4.81 -11.57
N LEU A 219 -27.54 4.79 -12.62
CA LEU A 219 -27.39 5.70 -13.76
C LEU A 219 -27.71 7.17 -13.43
N LEU A 220 -28.49 7.45 -12.38
CA LEU A 220 -28.89 8.81 -12.02
C LEU A 220 -28.05 9.37 -10.85
N ARG A 221 -27.61 8.48 -9.95
CA ARG A 221 -26.84 8.88 -8.75
C ARG A 221 -25.34 8.73 -8.90
N SER A 222 -24.88 8.11 -9.99
CA SER A 222 -23.45 8.08 -10.32
C SER A 222 -22.88 9.49 -10.44
N ASP A 223 -21.64 9.65 -9.97
CA ASP A 223 -20.89 10.89 -10.11
C ASP A 223 -20.71 11.31 -11.57
N PHE A 224 -20.72 10.34 -12.50
CA PHE A 224 -20.74 10.63 -13.92
C PHE A 224 -22.00 11.41 -14.31
N HIS A 225 -23.17 10.94 -13.88
CA HIS A 225 -24.44 11.57 -14.21
C HIS A 225 -24.60 12.93 -13.53
N LYS A 226 -24.22 13.07 -12.26
CA LYS A 226 -24.21 14.36 -11.55
C LYS A 226 -23.35 15.39 -12.27
N LYS A 227 -22.13 15.01 -12.69
CA LYS A 227 -21.23 15.88 -13.46
C LYS A 227 -21.77 16.19 -14.85
N PHE A 228 -22.38 15.21 -15.52
CA PHE A 228 -23.03 15.41 -16.81
C PHE A 228 -24.16 16.44 -16.70
N MET A 229 -25.06 16.29 -15.73
CA MET A 229 -26.17 17.21 -15.54
C MET A 229 -25.68 18.61 -15.16
N SER A 230 -24.73 18.74 -14.24
CA SER A 230 -24.11 20.03 -13.91
C SER A 230 -23.44 20.72 -15.11
N LYS A 231 -22.98 19.96 -16.12
CA LYS A 231 -22.31 20.50 -17.30
C LYS A 231 -23.29 20.92 -18.39
N TYR A 232 -24.34 20.15 -18.63
CA TYR A 232 -25.25 20.32 -19.77
C TYR A 232 -26.60 20.94 -19.39
N VAL A 233 -26.91 21.00 -18.10
CA VAL A 233 -28.10 21.66 -17.56
C VAL A 233 -27.63 22.72 -16.58
N ARG A 234 -28.01 23.98 -16.84
CA ARG A 234 -27.61 25.14 -16.03
C ARG A 234 -28.73 25.55 -15.08
#